data_AF-A0A1R1EFM6-F1
#
_entry.id   AF-A0A1R1EFM6-F1
#
_cell.length_a   1.000
_cell.length_b   1.000
_cell.length_c   1.000
_cell.angle_alpha   90.00
_cell.angle_beta   90.00
_cell.angle_gamma   90.00
#
_symmetry.space_group_name_H-M   'P 1'
#
loop_
_entity.id
_entity.type
_entity.pdbx_description
1 polymer ?
#
loop_
_entity_poly.entity_id
_entity_poly.type
_entity_poly.pdbx_seq_one_letter_code
_entity_poly.pdbx_strand_id
1 'polypeptide(L)' 'MDIIQDLQKLIKLTGERARLEAKVNGTYIVYKTNSGRIIKEFANGDIQTVNSPGSSSDE' A
#
# COMPACT_ATOMS: atom_id res chain seq x y z
N MET A 1 19.36 -5.53 21.95
CA MET A 1 18.18 -5.46 21.07
C MET A 1 17.89 -4.00 20.83
N ASP A 2 18.09 -3.54 19.60
CA ASP A 2 17.71 -2.19 19.20
C ASP A 2 16.28 -2.26 18.65
N ILE A 3 15.33 -1.94 19.51
CA ILE A 3 13.88 -2.06 19.25
C ILE A 3 13.49 -1.30 17.97
N ILE A 4 14.19 -0.20 17.66
CA ILE A 4 13.93 0.60 16.46
C ILE A 4 14.36 -0.14 15.20
N GLN A 5 15.52 -0.81 15.22
CA GLN A 5 16.00 -1.61 14.08
C GLN A 5 15.09 -2.80 13.81
N ASP A 6 14.63 -3.48 14.86
CA ASP A 6 13.76 -4.65 14.72
C ASP A 6 12.36 -4.24 14.23
N LEU A 7 11.85 -3.10 14.69
CA LEU A 7 10.60 -2.52 14.17
C LEU A 7 10.71 -2.15 12.69
N GLN A 8 11.82 -1.54 12.26
CA GLN A 8 12.05 -1.22 10.85
C GLN A 8 12.10 -2.46 9.96
N LYS A 9 12.71 -3.55 10.43
CA LYS A 9 12.72 -4.83 9.71
C LYS A 9 11.30 -5.40 9.60
N LEU A 10 10.54 -5.38 10.69
CA LEU A 10 9.17 -5.87 10.70
C LEU A 10 8.29 -5.11 9.69
N ILE A 11 8.34 -3.78 9.70
CA ILE A 11 7.57 -2.93 8.78
C ILE A 11 7.90 -3.28 7.31
N LYS A 12 9.19 -3.45 6.97
CA LYS A 12 9.62 -3.82 5.62
C LYS A 12 9.10 -5.20 5.21
N LEU A 13 9.28 -6.20 6.07
CA LEU A 13 8.84 -7.57 5.80
C LEU A 13 7.31 -7.67 5.62
N THR A 14 6.54 -6.96 6.46
CA THR A 14 5.09 -6.90 6.32
C THR A 14 4.68 -6.26 4.99
N GLY A 15 5.34 -5.18 4.58
CA GLY A 15 5.08 -4.51 3.30
C GLY A 15 5.42 -5.39 2.09
N GLU A 16 6.58 -6.05 2.11
CA GLU A 16 7.00 -6.99 1.06
C GLU A 16 6.02 -8.16 0.92
N ARG A 17 5.60 -8.75 2.05
CA ARG A 17 4.62 -9.83 2.06
C ARG A 17 3.26 -9.37 1.50
N ALA A 18 2.79 -8.20 1.89
CA ALA A 18 1.53 -7.65 1.38
C ALA A 18 1.57 -7.46 -0.15
N ARG A 19 2.70 -6.97 -0.69
CA ARG A 19 2.90 -6.84 -2.14
C ARG A 19 2.90 -8.19 -2.86
N LEU A 20 3.58 -9.18 -2.30
CA LEU A 20 3.62 -10.53 -2.87
C LEU A 20 2.23 -11.17 -2.87
N GLU A 21 1.50 -11.09 -1.76
CA GLU A 21 0.14 -11.62 -1.65
C GLU A 21 -0.82 -10.89 -2.61
N ALA A 22 -0.68 -9.57 -2.76
CA ALA A 22 -1.46 -8.80 -3.75
C ALA A 22 -1.16 -9.25 -5.19
N LYS A 23 0.11 -9.52 -5.50
CA LYS A 23 0.54 -10.00 -6.81
C LYS A 23 0.00 -11.40 -7.14
N VAL A 24 0.07 -12.32 -6.18
CA VAL A 24 -0.43 -13.70 -6.36
C VAL A 24 -1.95 -13.71 -6.57
N ASN A 25 -2.68 -12.84 -5.87
CA ASN A 25 -4.14 -12.80 -5.93
C ASN A 25 -4.70 -11.78 -6.96
N GLY A 26 -3.83 -11.08 -7.71
CA GLY A 26 -4.27 -10.07 -8.69
C GLY A 26 -5.03 -8.89 -8.08
N THR A 27 -4.66 -8.47 -6.85
CA THR A 27 -5.30 -7.36 -6.13
C THR A 27 -4.30 -6.21 -5.88
N TYR A 28 -4.64 -5.31 -4.96
CA TYR A 28 -3.85 -4.13 -4.61
C TYR A 28 -3.59 -4.03 -3.11
N ILE A 29 -2.53 -3.32 -2.75
CA ILE A 29 -2.26 -2.89 -1.37
C ILE A 29 -2.63 -1.42 -1.19
N VAL A 30 -2.98 -1.02 0.03
CA VAL A 30 -3.28 0.37 0.39
C VAL A 30 -2.31 0.84 1.46
N TYR A 31 -1.65 1.98 1.22
CA TYR A 31 -0.75 2.57 2.22
C TYR A 31 -0.72 4.09 2.14
N LYS A 32 -0.23 4.70 3.22
CA LYS A 32 -0.04 6.14 3.34
C LYS A 32 1.37 6.50 2.90
N THR A 33 1.50 7.47 2.00
CA THR A 33 2.80 8.01 1.57
C THR A 33 3.37 8.95 2.63
N ASN A 34 4.67 9.25 2.53
CA ASN A 34 5.32 10.27 3.37
C ASN A 34 4.67 11.66 3.24
N SER A 35 4.05 11.95 2.09
CA SER A 35 3.27 13.17 1.88
C SER A 35 1.87 13.14 2.51
N GLY A 36 1.52 12.05 3.19
CA GLY A 36 0.25 11.87 3.88
C GLY A 36 -0.92 11.41 3.01
N ARG A 37 -0.70 11.17 1.71
CA ARG A 37 -1.73 10.70 0.78
C ARG A 37 -1.93 9.19 0.92
N ILE A 38 -3.17 8.73 0.77
CA ILE A 38 -3.49 7.30 0.72
C ILE A 38 -3.50 6.88 -0.74
N ILE A 39 -2.77 5.82 -1.07
CA ILE A 39 -2.70 5.27 -2.43
C ILE A 39 -2.97 3.77 -2.43
N LYS A 40 -3.47 3.28 -3.56
CA LYS A 40 -3.61 1.87 -3.93
C LYS A 40 -2.49 1.53 -4.90
N GLU A 41 -1.67 0.53 -4.60
CA GLU A 41 -0.66 -0.02 -5.53
C GLU A 41 -1.13 -1.42 -5.97
N PHE A 42 -1.38 -1.57 -7.26
CA PHE A 42 -1.87 -2.81 -7.87
C PHE A 42 -0.71 -3.74 -8.25
N ALA A 43 -1.00 -5.03 -8.38
CA ALA A 43 -0.05 -6.08 -8.77
C ALA A 43 0.73 -5.80 -10.07
N ASN A 44 0.16 -5.01 -10.98
CA ASN A 44 0.77 -4.62 -12.26
C ASN A 44 1.68 -3.38 -12.15
N GLY A 45 1.77 -2.76 -10.97
CA GLY A 45 2.53 -1.54 -10.74
C GLY A 45 1.70 -0.25 -10.89
N ASP A 46 0.40 -0.34 -11.19
CA ASP A 46 -0.46 0.84 -11.24
C ASP A 46 -0.65 1.41 -9.83
N ILE A 47 -0.53 2.73 -9.71
CA ILE A 47 -0.73 3.45 -8.45
C ILE A 47 -1.91 4.41 -8.62
N GLN A 48 -2.95 4.22 -7.83
CA GLN A 48 -4.13 5.10 -7.81
C GLN A 48 -4.23 5.83 -6.46
N THR A 49 -4.53 7.12 -6.49
CA THR A 49 -4.77 7.87 -5.24
C THR A 49 -6.18 7.60 -4.74
N VAL A 50 -6.31 7.30 -3.44
CA VAL A 50 -7.61 7.17 -2.79
C VAL A 50 -8.07 8.56 -2.38
N ASN A 51 -8.86 9.19 -3.24
CA ASN A 51 -9.67 10.32 -2.83
C ASN A 51 -10.89 9.76 -2.08
N SER A 52 -11.21 10.31 -0.90
CA SER A 52 -12.34 9.90 -0.07
C SER A 52 -13.66 9.75 -0.87
N PRO A 53 -14.58 8.85 -0.47
CA PRO A 53 -15.75 8.52 -1.28
C PRO A 53 -16.69 9.72 -1.34
N GLY A 54 -16.95 10.22 -2.56
CA GLY A 54 -17.85 11.36 -2.77
C GLY A 54 -17.81 12.01 -4.15
N SER A 55 -16.99 11.55 -5.09
CA SER A 55 -17.13 11.93 -6.51
C SER A 55 -17.47 10.68 -7.32
N SER A 56 -18.74 10.28 -7.22
CA SER A 56 -19.46 9.85 -8.40
C SER A 56 -19.43 11.04 -9.38
N SER A 57 -18.61 10.93 -10.42
CA SER A 57 -18.81 11.70 -11.63
C SER A 57 -18.96 10.67 -12.72
N ASP A 58 -20.19 10.61 -13.19
CA ASP A 58 -20.74 9.82 -14.28
C ASP A 58 -19.83 9.80 -15.52
N GLU A 59 -19.74 8.63 -16.15
CA GLU A 59 -20.16 8.41 -17.55
C GLU A 59 -20.29 6.90 -17.83
#